data_AF-A0A9X8D8L9-F1
#
_entry.id   AF-A0A9X8D8L9-F1
#
_cell.length_a   1.000
_cell.length_b   1.000
_cell.length_c   1.000
_cell.angle_alpha   90.00
_cell.angle_beta   90.00
_cell.angle_gamma   90.00
#
_symmetry.space_group_name_H-M   'P 1'
#
loop_
_entity.id
_entity.type
_entity.pdbx_description
1 polymer ?
#
loop_
_entity_poly.entity_id
_entity_poly.type
_entity_poly.pdbx_seq_one_letter_code
_entity_poly.pdbx_strand_id
1 'polypeptide(L)'
;MKTKSGIPLLMICFVLAGCASALDLDQKADRTQSPAANARWLTLVMKGNEGVEPLPVTLEYESEKCKEPRSYGVGGQSQSGTMLMRATHFEHVNLIKESVGDAYKARFAIDAGGSCQWKLVSLETSFKYRSNHPLAKGKEATSFRSRFRFGSEKNAVRTPGLRAELSYFPVIYIREDPSKNEVRLRSKSLFLPPSFDPPTSATLYLETNVFGDMAMTVRAAPQDRRSHLVTYPDGATGSSSSEGMVGVEDERMQCLLSSGKSQNRCAAYSPSKD
;
A
#
# COMPACT_ATOMS: atom_id res chain seq x y z
N MET A 1 57.72 -57.33 53.51
CA MET A 1 56.37 -56.73 53.38
C MET A 1 56.24 -56.16 51.97
N LYS A 2 55.25 -56.63 51.22
CA LYS A 2 54.98 -56.27 49.82
C LYS A 2 54.01 -55.10 49.78
N THR A 3 54.40 -53.97 49.19
CA THR A 3 53.48 -52.87 48.84
C THR A 3 53.16 -52.97 47.35
N LYS A 4 51.88 -53.24 47.05
CA LYS A 4 51.33 -53.27 45.69
C LYS A 4 51.00 -51.84 45.26
N SER A 5 51.61 -51.39 44.18
CA SER A 5 51.28 -50.14 43.49
C SER A 5 50.13 -50.41 42.51
N GLY A 6 49.00 -49.73 42.71
CA GLY A 6 47.82 -49.81 41.85
C GLY A 6 47.92 -48.85 40.67
N ILE A 7 47.70 -49.39 39.47
CA ILE A 7 47.63 -48.70 38.19
C ILE A 7 46.38 -47.80 38.16
N PRO A 8 46.44 -46.54 37.69
CA PRO A 8 45.27 -45.68 37.64
C PRO A 8 44.38 -46.04 36.43
N LEU A 9 43.09 -46.17 36.70
CA LEU A 9 42.03 -46.32 35.70
C LEU A 9 41.82 -44.96 35.01
N LEU A 10 42.23 -44.86 33.75
CA LEU A 10 42.02 -43.69 32.89
C LEU A 10 40.52 -43.59 32.54
N MET A 11 39.75 -42.84 33.33
CA MET A 11 38.37 -42.48 33.01
C MET A 11 38.36 -41.39 31.94
N ILE A 12 38.14 -41.80 30.69
CA ILE A 12 37.85 -40.94 29.55
C ILE A 12 36.41 -40.42 29.74
N CYS A 13 36.25 -39.22 30.28
CA CYS A 13 35.01 -38.47 30.17
C CYS A 13 34.88 -37.93 28.74
N PHE A 14 34.12 -38.64 27.90
CA PHE A 14 33.59 -38.08 26.67
C PHE A 14 32.65 -36.91 27.01
N VAL A 15 33.13 -35.68 26.82
CA VAL A 15 32.27 -34.51 26.78
C VAL A 15 31.51 -34.59 25.45
N LEU A 16 30.34 -35.22 25.49
CA LEU A 16 29.32 -35.00 24.47
C LEU A 16 28.95 -33.52 24.54
N ALA A 17 29.54 -32.72 23.66
CA ALA A 17 28.97 -31.44 23.23
C ALA A 17 27.66 -31.76 22.48
N GLY A 18 26.65 -32.15 23.25
CA GLY A 18 25.30 -32.39 22.79
C GLY A 18 24.66 -31.05 22.45
N CYS A 19 24.49 -30.83 21.15
CA CYS A 19 23.51 -29.96 20.51
C CYS A 19 22.70 -29.09 21.48
N ALA A 20 23.05 -27.80 21.55
CA ALA A 20 22.09 -26.75 21.87
C ALA A 20 21.00 -26.82 20.80
N SER A 21 20.03 -27.66 21.09
CA SER A 21 18.89 -27.98 20.26
C SER A 21 18.04 -26.73 20.22
N ALA A 22 17.97 -26.07 19.07
CA ALA A 22 16.74 -25.69 18.38
C ALA A 22 15.50 -25.22 19.19
N LEU A 23 15.67 -24.66 20.40
CA LEU A 23 14.57 -24.33 21.32
C LEU A 23 14.14 -22.85 21.30
N ASP A 24 14.87 -21.97 20.62
CA ASP A 24 14.51 -20.53 20.54
C ASP A 24 14.03 -20.08 19.14
N LEU A 25 13.82 -21.01 18.21
CA LEU A 25 13.35 -20.68 16.84
C LEU A 25 11.82 -20.57 16.71
N ASP A 26 11.07 -20.85 17.77
CA ASP A 26 9.60 -20.84 17.75
C ASP A 26 8.99 -19.70 18.61
N GLN A 27 9.81 -18.74 19.05
CA GLN A 27 9.31 -17.61 19.84
C GLN A 27 8.58 -16.61 18.93
N LYS A 28 7.31 -16.91 18.66
CA LYS A 28 6.38 -16.01 18.00
C LYS A 28 6.09 -14.82 18.91
N ALA A 29 6.18 -13.61 18.37
CA ALA A 29 5.86 -12.40 19.11
C ALA A 29 4.37 -12.37 19.47
N ASP A 30 4.09 -11.97 20.70
CA ASP A 30 2.73 -11.69 21.17
C ASP A 30 2.17 -10.46 20.44
N ARG A 31 1.15 -10.70 19.61
CA ARG A 31 0.50 -9.70 18.78
C ARG A 31 -0.61 -8.94 19.52
N THR A 32 -0.84 -9.24 20.80
CA THR A 32 -1.85 -8.55 21.61
C THR A 32 -1.48 -7.09 21.77
N GLN A 33 -2.34 -6.21 21.28
CA GLN A 33 -2.25 -4.77 21.49
C GLN A 33 -2.99 -4.37 22.77
N SER A 34 -2.37 -3.51 23.58
CA SER A 34 -2.98 -2.95 24.78
C SER A 34 -2.50 -1.50 24.91
N PRO A 35 -3.10 -0.56 24.15
CA PRO A 35 -2.72 0.84 24.18
C PRO A 35 -2.87 1.41 25.60
N ALA A 36 -1.91 2.24 26.03
CA ALA A 36 -2.00 2.95 27.30
C ALA A 36 -3.11 4.02 27.26
N ALA A 37 -3.57 4.47 28.43
CA ALA A 37 -4.59 5.52 28.52
C ALA A 37 -4.19 6.83 27.81
N ASN A 38 -2.89 7.11 27.74
CA ASN A 38 -2.30 8.26 27.05
C ASN A 38 -1.71 7.93 25.67
N ALA A 39 -2.00 6.75 25.10
CA ALA A 39 -1.52 6.37 23.77
C ALA A 39 -1.95 7.40 22.70
N ARG A 40 -1.10 7.66 21.71
CA ARG A 40 -1.50 8.44 20.54
C ARG A 40 -2.37 7.59 19.63
N TRP A 41 -3.42 8.21 19.08
CA TRP A 41 -4.35 7.59 18.13
C TRP A 41 -4.34 8.33 16.82
N LEU A 42 -4.53 7.62 15.72
CA LEU A 42 -4.84 8.21 14.44
C LEU A 42 -6.32 8.00 14.12
N THR A 43 -6.98 9.07 13.70
CA THR A 43 -8.28 9.00 13.06
C THR A 43 -8.08 9.19 11.56
N LEU A 44 -8.47 8.21 10.76
CA LEU A 44 -8.54 8.35 9.31
C LEU A 44 -9.97 8.74 8.94
N VAL A 45 -10.10 9.83 8.19
CA VAL A 45 -11.35 10.27 7.56
C VAL A 45 -11.14 10.26 6.06
N MET A 46 -11.89 9.42 5.36
CA MET A 46 -11.87 9.34 3.91
C MET A 46 -13.20 9.84 3.36
N LYS A 47 -13.15 10.84 2.49
CA LYS A 47 -14.32 11.33 1.76
C LYS A 47 -14.16 10.98 0.30
N GLY A 48 -15.15 10.29 -0.26
CA GLY A 48 -15.19 9.96 -1.68
C GLY A 48 -16.33 10.69 -2.38
N ASN A 49 -16.06 11.22 -3.56
CA ASN A 49 -17.10 11.74 -4.46
C ASN A 49 -17.36 10.78 -5.64
N GLU A 50 -18.34 11.12 -6.49
CA GLU A 50 -18.54 10.47 -7.81
C GLU A 50 -18.62 8.93 -7.76
N GLY A 51 -19.32 8.40 -6.75
CA GLY A 51 -19.63 6.98 -6.67
C GLY A 51 -18.43 6.08 -6.40
N VAL A 52 -17.34 6.57 -5.80
CA VAL A 52 -16.29 5.72 -5.23
C VAL A 52 -16.58 5.34 -3.78
N GLU A 53 -15.90 4.30 -3.33
CA GLU A 53 -15.93 3.81 -1.95
C GLU A 53 -14.51 3.40 -1.51
N PRO A 54 -14.14 3.65 -0.24
CA PRO A 54 -12.88 3.15 0.30
C PRO A 54 -12.93 1.64 0.52
N LEU A 55 -11.77 1.01 0.40
CA LEU A 55 -11.55 -0.38 0.78
C LEU A 55 -10.99 -0.46 2.21
N PRO A 56 -11.01 -1.65 2.85
CA PRO A 56 -10.42 -1.82 4.17
C PRO A 56 -8.95 -1.37 4.19
N VAL A 57 -8.58 -0.67 5.26
CA VAL A 57 -7.23 -0.13 5.47
C VAL A 57 -6.34 -1.24 6.00
N THR A 58 -5.12 -1.33 5.49
CA THR A 58 -4.10 -2.22 6.03
C THR A 58 -3.14 -1.41 6.90
N LEU A 59 -3.05 -1.78 8.17
CA LEU A 59 -2.12 -1.21 9.14
C LEU A 59 -0.96 -2.17 9.32
N GLU A 60 0.25 -1.63 9.39
CA GLU A 60 1.46 -2.37 9.74
C GLU A 60 2.05 -1.76 11.02
N TYR A 61 2.19 -2.62 12.02
CA TYR A 61 2.84 -2.33 13.28
C TYR A 61 4.20 -3.03 13.33
N GLU A 62 5.19 -2.35 13.87
CA GLU A 62 6.51 -2.90 14.19
C GLU A 62 6.76 -2.79 15.69
N SER A 63 7.48 -3.76 16.24
CA SER A 63 7.90 -3.76 17.64
C SER A 63 9.42 -3.60 17.73
N GLU A 64 9.87 -2.64 18.53
CA GLU A 64 11.30 -2.49 18.86
C GLU A 64 11.77 -3.52 19.90
N LYS A 65 10.83 -4.12 20.66
CA LYS A 65 11.12 -5.02 21.79
C LYS A 65 11.13 -6.50 21.40
N CYS A 66 10.06 -6.97 20.77
CA CYS A 66 9.95 -8.33 20.27
C CYS A 66 10.63 -8.47 18.90
N LYS A 67 11.32 -9.61 18.72
CA LYS A 67 11.95 -10.02 17.47
C LYS A 67 11.41 -11.38 17.07
N GLU A 68 11.33 -11.64 15.77
CA GLU A 68 10.93 -12.94 15.21
C GLU A 68 11.98 -13.40 14.20
N PRO A 69 12.22 -14.72 14.09
CA PRO A 69 13.09 -15.27 13.06
C PRO A 69 12.46 -15.06 11.68
N ARG A 70 13.22 -14.46 10.77
CA ARG A 70 12.87 -14.39 9.35
C ARG A 70 13.91 -15.12 8.53
N SER A 71 13.45 -16.06 7.71
CA SER A 71 14.27 -16.73 6.73
C SER A 71 14.60 -15.77 5.60
N TYR A 72 15.86 -15.77 5.17
CA TYR A 72 16.29 -15.09 3.96
C TYR A 72 17.03 -16.09 3.08
N GLY A 73 16.85 -15.93 1.76
CA GLY A 73 17.58 -16.67 0.75
C GLY A 73 18.09 -15.69 -0.29
N VAL A 74 19.38 -15.77 -0.61
CA VAL A 74 19.92 -15.08 -1.78
C VAL A 74 19.62 -15.98 -2.98
N GLY A 75 18.81 -15.49 -3.93
CA GLY A 75 18.43 -16.25 -5.11
C GLY A 75 19.66 -16.84 -5.82
N GLY A 76 19.70 -18.16 -5.98
CA GLY A 76 20.77 -18.88 -6.68
C GLY A 76 21.95 -19.35 -5.83
N GLN A 77 21.96 -19.17 -4.50
CA GLN A 77 22.98 -19.76 -3.62
C GLN A 77 22.37 -20.64 -2.52
N SER A 78 23.11 -21.70 -2.12
CA SER A 78 22.76 -22.61 -1.02
C SER A 78 22.86 -21.98 0.38
N GLN A 79 23.12 -20.67 0.48
CA GLN A 79 23.15 -19.95 1.75
C GLN A 79 21.75 -19.38 2.03
N SER A 80 20.90 -20.23 2.59
CA SER A 80 19.70 -19.80 3.30
C SER A 80 20.04 -19.66 4.78
N GLY A 81 19.55 -18.59 5.40
CA GLY A 81 19.80 -18.29 6.81
C GLY A 81 18.52 -17.82 7.48
N THR A 82 18.55 -17.80 8.80
CA THR A 82 17.49 -17.20 9.61
C THR A 82 18.10 -16.10 10.45
N MET A 83 17.50 -14.91 10.43
CA MET A 83 17.92 -13.79 11.26
C MET A 83 16.75 -13.31 12.12
N LEU A 84 17.03 -13.01 13.39
CA LEU A 84 16.06 -12.35 14.26
C LEU A 84 15.89 -10.88 13.80
N MET A 85 14.73 -10.58 13.23
CA MET A 85 14.33 -9.22 12.85
C MET A 85 13.27 -8.69 13.81
N ARG A 86 13.01 -7.39 13.82
CA ARG A 86 11.87 -6.83 14.56
C ARG A 86 10.58 -7.53 14.13
N ALA A 87 9.75 -7.85 15.11
CA ALA A 87 8.46 -8.46 14.85
C ALA A 87 7.53 -7.46 14.18
N THR A 88 6.67 -7.95 13.28
CA THR A 88 5.65 -7.15 12.58
C THR A 88 4.27 -7.73 12.76
N HIS A 89 3.27 -6.86 12.80
CA HIS A 89 1.88 -7.24 12.93
C HIS A 89 1.02 -6.43 11.94
N PHE A 90 0.15 -7.12 11.21
CA PHE A 90 -0.74 -6.52 10.23
C PHE A 90 -2.18 -6.60 10.69
N GLU A 91 -2.93 -5.51 10.51
CA GLU A 91 -4.35 -5.44 10.80
C GLU A 91 -5.12 -4.89 9.59
N HIS A 92 -6.32 -5.43 9.38
CA HIS A 92 -7.25 -4.91 8.38
C HIS A 92 -8.42 -4.25 9.09
N VAL A 93 -8.61 -2.96 8.84
CA VAL A 93 -9.64 -2.15 9.50
C VAL A 93 -10.64 -1.67 8.47
N ASN A 94 -11.90 -2.05 8.65
CA ASN A 94 -13.00 -1.51 7.87
C ASN A 94 -13.27 -0.06 8.28
N LEU A 95 -13.52 0.81 7.31
CA LEU A 95 -14.00 2.14 7.61
C LEU A 95 -15.53 2.12 7.75
N ILE A 96 -16.02 2.85 8.74
CA ILE A 96 -17.45 2.98 9.02
C ILE A 96 -17.95 4.23 8.29
N LYS A 97 -18.98 4.09 7.45
CA LYS A 97 -19.63 5.23 6.80
C LYS A 97 -20.29 6.11 7.85
N GLU A 98 -20.08 7.42 7.79
CA GLU A 98 -20.78 8.38 8.65
C GLU A 98 -22.27 8.44 8.28
N SER A 99 -23.12 8.73 9.28
CA SER A 99 -24.59 8.77 9.09
C SER A 99 -25.05 9.89 8.18
N VAL A 100 -24.23 10.94 8.02
CA VAL A 100 -24.50 12.10 7.18
C VAL A 100 -23.32 12.31 6.23
N GLY A 101 -23.62 12.41 4.93
CA GLY A 101 -22.62 12.63 3.88
C GLY A 101 -21.96 11.35 3.34
N ASP A 102 -20.83 11.52 2.67
CA ASP A 102 -20.05 10.45 2.01
C ASP A 102 -18.64 10.29 2.62
N ALA A 103 -18.54 10.54 3.92
CA ALA A 103 -17.33 10.30 4.70
C ALA A 103 -17.34 8.90 5.34
N TYR A 104 -16.14 8.34 5.46
CA TYR A 104 -15.86 7.06 6.08
C TYR A 104 -14.75 7.25 7.11
N LYS A 105 -14.91 6.64 8.28
CA LYS A 105 -14.02 6.87 9.42
C LYS A 105 -13.51 5.57 10.02
N ALA A 106 -12.24 5.57 10.39
CA ALA A 106 -11.61 4.55 11.21
C ALA A 106 -10.69 5.21 12.24
N ARG A 107 -10.51 4.56 13.39
CA ARG A 107 -9.58 5.02 14.44
C ARG A 107 -8.76 3.84 14.93
N PHE A 108 -7.45 4.03 15.03
CA PHE A 108 -6.49 3.00 15.45
C PHE A 108 -5.33 3.64 16.21
N ALA A 109 -4.66 2.85 17.04
CA ALA A 109 -3.58 3.36 17.88
C ALA A 109 -2.32 3.58 17.04
N ILE A 110 -1.64 4.70 17.22
CA ILE A 110 -0.26 4.89 16.76
C ILE A 110 0.67 4.17 17.72
N ASP A 111 0.44 4.36 19.03
CA ASP A 111 1.13 3.64 20.09
C ASP A 111 0.23 2.50 20.59
N ALA A 112 0.25 1.37 19.89
CA ALA A 112 -0.60 0.20 20.17
C ALA A 112 -0.22 -0.55 21.46
N GLY A 113 1.00 -0.36 21.96
CA GLY A 113 1.41 -0.85 23.27
C GLY A 113 1.45 -2.37 23.34
N GLY A 114 0.93 -2.95 24.44
CA GLY A 114 1.06 -4.38 24.71
C GLY A 114 2.46 -4.80 25.15
N SER A 115 2.65 -6.11 25.31
CA SER A 115 3.90 -6.70 25.81
C SER A 115 5.11 -6.41 24.89
N CYS A 116 4.86 -6.31 23.58
CA CYS A 116 5.84 -6.00 22.54
C CYS A 116 5.97 -4.50 22.21
N GLN A 117 5.19 -3.62 22.84
CA GLN A 117 5.22 -2.16 22.57
C GLN A 117 5.03 -1.83 21.08
N TRP A 118 3.97 -2.36 20.48
CA TRP A 118 3.64 -2.17 19.08
C TRP A 118 3.49 -0.69 18.73
N LYS A 119 4.12 -0.26 17.63
CA LYS A 119 4.00 1.09 17.06
C LYS A 119 3.60 0.99 15.60
N LEU A 120 2.65 1.84 15.18
CA LEU A 120 2.25 1.95 13.78
C LEU A 120 3.45 2.46 12.96
N VAL A 121 3.79 1.77 11.88
CA VAL A 121 4.86 2.16 10.95
C VAL A 121 4.37 2.42 9.54
N SER A 122 3.23 1.84 9.16
CA SER A 122 2.62 2.10 7.86
C SER A 122 1.11 1.98 7.91
N LEU A 123 0.44 2.89 7.22
CA LEU A 123 -0.97 2.81 6.89
C LEU A 123 -1.11 2.75 5.39
N GLU A 124 -1.94 1.85 4.93
CA GLU A 124 -2.24 1.72 3.53
C GLU A 124 -3.73 1.68 3.26
N THR A 125 -4.15 2.52 2.33
CA THR A 125 -5.55 2.69 1.97
C THR A 125 -5.72 2.68 0.47
N SER A 126 -6.92 2.32 0.03
CA SER A 126 -7.31 2.36 -1.37
C SER A 126 -8.80 2.63 -1.51
N PHE A 127 -9.21 2.96 -2.71
CA PHE A 127 -10.61 3.18 -3.07
C PHE A 127 -10.86 2.65 -4.48
N LYS A 128 -12.11 2.34 -4.77
CA LYS A 128 -12.57 1.88 -6.08
C LYS A 128 -13.92 2.49 -6.40
N TYR A 129 -14.36 2.40 -7.65
CA TYR A 129 -15.76 2.66 -7.97
C TYR A 129 -16.69 1.66 -7.28
N ARG A 130 -17.84 2.14 -6.83
CA ARG A 130 -18.96 1.29 -6.41
C ARG A 130 -19.39 0.44 -7.60
N SER A 131 -19.77 -0.81 -7.34
CA SER A 131 -20.15 -1.77 -8.38
C SER A 131 -21.33 -1.32 -9.26
N ASN A 132 -22.19 -0.45 -8.74
CA ASN A 132 -23.34 0.10 -9.47
C ASN A 132 -23.02 1.38 -10.27
N HIS A 133 -21.81 1.92 -10.20
CA HIS A 133 -21.42 3.11 -10.93
C HIS A 133 -21.42 2.84 -12.45
N PRO A 134 -21.95 3.72 -13.32
CA PRO A 134 -22.03 3.47 -14.76
C PRO A 134 -20.70 3.09 -15.42
N LEU A 135 -19.59 3.70 -14.96
CA LEU A 135 -18.25 3.38 -15.48
C LEU A 135 -17.73 2.02 -15.03
N ALA A 136 -18.19 1.50 -13.88
CA ALA A 136 -17.75 0.22 -13.32
C ALA A 136 -18.72 -0.94 -13.62
N LYS A 137 -19.96 -0.64 -14.02
CA LYS A 137 -20.97 -1.67 -14.30
C LYS A 137 -20.48 -2.61 -15.41
N GLY A 138 -20.42 -3.90 -15.07
CA GLY A 138 -19.95 -4.96 -15.98
C GLY A 138 -18.46 -4.91 -16.27
N LYS A 139 -17.65 -4.25 -15.42
CA LYS A 139 -16.19 -4.16 -15.55
C LYS A 139 -15.53 -4.47 -14.22
N GLU A 140 -14.30 -4.95 -14.27
CA GLU A 140 -13.44 -5.02 -13.09
C GLU A 140 -13.01 -3.60 -12.70
N ALA A 141 -13.20 -3.22 -11.44
CA ALA A 141 -12.83 -1.89 -10.93
C ALA A 141 -11.59 -2.00 -10.04
N THR A 142 -10.45 -1.59 -10.59
CA THR A 142 -9.16 -1.68 -9.88
C THR A 142 -8.95 -0.47 -8.99
N SER A 143 -8.53 -0.75 -7.75
CA SER A 143 -8.33 0.27 -6.74
C SER A 143 -6.98 0.98 -6.89
N PHE A 144 -6.94 2.27 -6.55
CA PHE A 144 -5.67 2.99 -6.40
C PHE A 144 -5.21 2.94 -4.93
N ARG A 145 -3.95 2.57 -4.69
CA ARG A 145 -3.39 2.38 -3.34
C ARG A 145 -2.48 3.54 -2.95
N SER A 146 -2.60 4.01 -1.71
CA SER A 146 -1.73 5.02 -1.10
C SER A 146 -1.21 4.50 0.22
N ARG A 147 0.09 4.65 0.46
CA ARG A 147 0.77 4.19 1.67
C ARG A 147 1.44 5.35 2.39
N PHE A 148 1.02 5.59 3.62
CA PHE A 148 1.58 6.58 4.54
C PHE A 148 2.53 5.88 5.51
N ARG A 149 3.73 6.43 5.70
CA ARG A 149 4.70 5.91 6.68
C ARG A 149 4.60 6.68 7.98
N PHE A 150 4.91 6.00 9.08
CA PHE A 150 4.91 6.58 10.42
C PHE A 150 6.29 6.43 11.05
N GLY A 151 6.73 7.49 11.72
CA GLY A 151 8.01 7.49 12.43
C GLY A 151 8.79 8.78 12.28
N SER A 152 9.84 8.90 13.09
CA SER A 152 10.59 10.14 13.32
C SER A 152 11.59 10.48 12.20
N GLU A 153 11.22 10.26 10.94
CA GLU A 153 12.05 10.66 9.80
C GLU A 153 12.31 12.18 9.81
N LYS A 154 13.43 12.61 9.22
CA LYS A 154 13.85 14.04 9.24
C LYS A 154 12.75 14.96 8.71
N ASN A 155 12.08 14.55 7.63
CA ASN A 155 11.04 15.32 6.95
C ASN A 155 9.62 14.87 7.33
N ALA A 156 9.46 14.11 8.42
CA ALA A 156 8.14 13.69 8.88
C ALA A 156 7.28 14.92 9.25
N VAL A 157 6.03 14.90 8.83
CA VAL A 157 5.03 15.89 9.17
C VAL A 157 4.60 15.68 10.62
N ARG A 158 4.71 16.71 11.46
CA ARG A 158 4.49 16.65 12.93
C ARG A 158 3.28 17.46 13.42
N THR A 159 2.28 17.61 12.57
CA THR A 159 1.03 18.30 12.92
C THR A 159 -0.05 17.28 13.33
N PRO A 160 -0.95 17.61 14.29
CA PRO A 160 -2.07 16.74 14.66
C PRO A 160 -3.16 16.64 13.56
N GLY A 161 -3.04 17.42 12.48
CA GLY A 161 -3.94 17.35 11.34
C GLY A 161 -3.16 17.33 10.03
N LEU A 162 -3.47 16.36 9.18
CA LEU A 162 -3.03 16.34 7.79
C LEU A 162 -4.25 16.22 6.89
N ARG A 163 -4.34 17.10 5.89
CA ARG A 163 -5.36 17.02 4.85
C ARG A 163 -4.67 16.82 3.51
N ALA A 164 -5.13 15.84 2.74
CA ALA A 164 -4.67 15.58 1.39
C ALA A 164 -5.88 15.48 0.46
N GLU A 165 -5.81 16.21 -0.65
CA GLU A 165 -6.76 16.12 -1.74
C GLU A 165 -6.13 15.30 -2.87
N LEU A 166 -6.81 14.23 -3.26
CA LEU A 166 -6.32 13.25 -4.22
C LEU A 166 -7.24 13.25 -5.42
N SER A 167 -6.73 13.79 -6.54
CA SER A 167 -7.48 13.90 -7.78
C SER A 167 -7.22 12.72 -8.69
N TYR A 168 -8.27 12.15 -9.28
CA TYR A 168 -8.21 10.97 -10.16
C TYR A 168 -9.09 11.12 -11.39
N PHE A 169 -8.79 10.37 -12.44
CA PHE A 169 -9.64 10.23 -13.61
C PHE A 169 -9.70 8.76 -14.04
N PRO A 170 -10.80 8.32 -14.67
CA PRO A 170 -10.95 6.94 -15.12
C PRO A 170 -10.18 6.65 -16.41
N VAL A 171 -9.57 5.48 -16.46
CA VAL A 171 -9.05 4.86 -17.69
C VAL A 171 -9.77 3.54 -17.89
N ILE A 172 -10.48 3.42 -19.01
CA ILE A 172 -11.31 2.27 -19.35
C ILE A 172 -10.55 1.42 -20.37
N TYR A 173 -10.23 0.19 -19.99
CA TYR A 173 -9.58 -0.77 -20.86
C TYR A 173 -10.63 -1.67 -21.50
N ILE A 174 -10.71 -1.57 -22.83
CA ILE A 174 -11.63 -2.33 -23.66
C ILE A 174 -10.87 -3.53 -24.23
N ARG A 175 -11.34 -4.72 -23.90
CA ARG A 175 -10.80 -6.00 -24.37
C ARG A 175 -11.68 -6.57 -25.47
N GLU A 176 -11.13 -7.55 -26.20
CA GLU A 176 -11.90 -8.33 -27.18
C GLU A 176 -13.06 -9.09 -26.50
N ASP A 177 -12.79 -9.67 -25.33
CA ASP A 177 -13.79 -10.26 -24.45
C ASP A 177 -14.36 -9.18 -23.51
N PRO A 178 -15.63 -8.76 -23.68
CA PRO A 178 -16.21 -7.69 -22.87
C PRO A 178 -16.27 -7.99 -21.37
N SER A 179 -16.25 -9.28 -20.97
CA SER A 179 -16.23 -9.69 -19.56
C SER A 179 -14.91 -9.34 -18.86
N LYS A 180 -13.85 -9.06 -19.63
CA LYS A 180 -12.53 -8.67 -19.16
C LYS A 180 -12.28 -7.16 -19.25
N ASN A 181 -13.32 -6.38 -19.56
CA ASN A 181 -13.22 -4.93 -19.54
C ASN A 181 -12.92 -4.45 -18.12
N GLU A 182 -12.06 -3.44 -18.01
CA GLU A 182 -11.58 -2.94 -16.73
C GLU A 182 -11.70 -1.42 -16.68
N VAL A 183 -11.94 -0.88 -15.50
CA VAL A 183 -11.78 0.55 -15.20
C VAL A 183 -10.73 0.72 -14.11
N ARG A 184 -9.71 1.52 -14.39
CA ARG A 184 -8.67 1.92 -13.43
C ARG A 184 -8.81 3.40 -13.12
N LEU A 185 -8.53 3.75 -11.87
CA LEU A 185 -8.38 5.16 -11.47
C LEU A 185 -6.90 5.55 -11.58
N ARG A 186 -6.61 6.60 -12.34
CA ARG A 186 -5.28 7.19 -12.47
C ARG A 186 -5.23 8.52 -11.74
N SER A 187 -4.15 8.78 -11.03
CA SER A 187 -3.98 10.05 -10.33
C SER A 187 -3.70 11.16 -11.33
N LYS A 188 -4.29 12.33 -11.09
CA LYS A 188 -4.00 13.56 -11.84
C LYS A 188 -2.52 13.94 -11.70
N SER A 189 -1.94 13.76 -10.53
CA SER A 189 -0.52 14.03 -10.29
C SER A 189 0.11 12.88 -9.51
N LEU A 190 1.43 12.76 -9.59
CA LEU A 190 2.17 11.88 -8.71
C LEU A 190 1.96 12.36 -7.27
N PHE A 191 1.29 11.54 -6.46
CA PHE A 191 1.16 11.79 -5.03
C PHE A 191 2.14 10.88 -4.28
N LEU A 192 3.09 11.51 -3.59
CA LEU A 192 4.00 10.84 -2.67
C LEU A 192 3.53 11.17 -1.26
N PRO A 193 2.85 10.24 -0.56
CA PRO A 193 2.39 10.47 0.80
C PRO A 193 3.58 10.84 1.70
N PRO A 194 3.49 11.93 2.50
CA PRO A 194 4.56 12.26 3.42
C PRO A 194 4.62 11.24 4.56
N SER A 195 5.80 11.07 5.15
CA SER A 195 5.93 10.39 6.44
C SER A 195 5.28 11.23 7.53
N PHE A 196 4.65 10.58 8.51
CA PHE A 196 3.84 11.23 9.54
C PHE A 196 4.31 10.84 10.94
N ASP A 197 4.49 11.83 11.81
CA ASP A 197 4.89 11.62 13.20
C ASP A 197 4.23 12.67 14.10
N PRO A 198 2.91 12.59 14.29
CA PRO A 198 2.20 13.58 15.07
C PRO A 198 2.62 13.46 16.55
N PRO A 199 2.93 14.56 17.25
CA PRO A 199 3.38 14.52 18.65
C PRO A 199 2.27 14.07 19.61
N THR A 200 1.01 14.09 19.17
CA THR A 200 -0.18 13.69 19.93
C THR A 200 -1.11 12.88 19.01
N SER A 201 -2.32 12.57 19.48
CA SER A 201 -3.34 11.98 18.61
C SER A 201 -3.65 12.91 17.44
N ALA A 202 -3.87 12.33 16.26
CA ALA A 202 -4.02 13.08 15.03
C ALA A 202 -5.19 12.64 14.17
N THR A 203 -5.54 13.48 13.20
CA THR A 203 -6.51 13.15 12.16
C THR A 203 -5.88 13.30 10.77
N LEU A 204 -6.03 12.26 9.96
CA LEU A 204 -5.68 12.24 8.53
C LEU A 204 -6.96 12.34 7.72
N TYR A 205 -7.14 13.45 7.02
CA TYR A 205 -8.26 13.69 6.10
C TYR A 205 -7.80 13.43 4.67
N LEU A 206 -8.39 12.43 4.02
CA LEU A 206 -8.17 12.13 2.61
C LEU A 206 -9.46 12.42 1.85
N GLU A 207 -9.43 13.41 0.97
CA GLU A 207 -10.54 13.73 0.09
C GLU A 207 -10.19 13.28 -1.33
N THR A 208 -10.92 12.29 -1.83
CA THR A 208 -10.76 11.82 -3.21
C THR A 208 -11.71 12.58 -4.11
N ASN A 209 -11.17 13.12 -5.20
CA ASN A 209 -11.91 13.81 -6.25
C ASN A 209 -11.73 13.05 -7.57
N VAL A 210 -12.81 12.46 -8.09
CA VAL A 210 -12.78 11.70 -9.35
C VAL A 210 -13.45 12.50 -10.46
N PHE A 211 -12.71 12.80 -11.52
CA PHE A 211 -13.24 13.43 -12.74
C PHE A 211 -13.90 12.37 -13.62
N GLY A 212 -15.09 11.90 -13.22
CA GLY A 212 -15.79 10.79 -13.89
C GLY A 212 -16.09 11.02 -15.37
N ASP A 213 -16.29 12.28 -15.76
CA ASP A 213 -16.55 12.66 -17.14
C ASP A 213 -15.27 12.77 -17.99
N MET A 214 -14.09 12.74 -17.37
CA MET A 214 -12.77 12.82 -18.00
C MET A 214 -12.17 11.43 -18.24
N ALA A 215 -12.99 10.50 -18.76
CA ALA A 215 -12.58 9.13 -19.03
C ALA A 215 -11.70 9.01 -20.28
N MET A 216 -10.56 8.36 -20.15
CA MET A 216 -9.81 7.84 -21.29
C MET A 216 -10.27 6.43 -21.63
N THR A 217 -10.27 6.05 -22.90
CA THR A 217 -10.49 4.66 -23.32
C THR A 217 -9.27 4.10 -24.01
N VAL A 218 -8.94 2.86 -23.72
CA VAL A 218 -7.75 2.16 -24.22
C VAL A 218 -8.18 0.85 -24.85
N ARG A 219 -7.72 0.56 -26.06
CA ARG A 219 -7.94 -0.70 -26.76
C ARG A 219 -6.68 -1.13 -27.50
N ALA A 220 -6.59 -2.40 -27.88
CA ALA A 220 -5.50 -2.88 -28.73
C ALA A 220 -5.49 -2.10 -30.06
N ALA A 221 -4.31 -1.69 -30.53
CA ALA A 221 -4.20 -1.06 -31.84
C ALA A 221 -4.45 -2.10 -32.94
N PRO A 222 -5.26 -1.79 -33.98
CA PRO A 222 -5.58 -2.76 -35.03
C PRO A 222 -4.37 -3.25 -35.83
N GLN A 223 -3.34 -2.40 -35.98
CA GLN A 223 -2.21 -2.63 -36.88
C GLN A 223 -0.95 -3.10 -36.15
N ASP A 224 -0.88 -2.97 -34.82
CA ASP A 224 0.28 -3.35 -34.04
C ASP A 224 -0.16 -3.92 -32.69
N ARG A 225 0.13 -5.21 -32.50
CA ARG A 225 -0.23 -5.95 -31.27
C ARG A 225 0.54 -5.49 -30.03
N ARG A 226 1.58 -4.66 -30.19
CA ARG A 226 2.37 -4.12 -29.08
C ARG A 226 1.96 -2.69 -28.69
N SER A 227 1.08 -2.05 -29.46
CA SER A 227 0.59 -0.72 -29.14
C SER A 227 -0.91 -0.71 -28.83
N HIS A 228 -1.29 0.34 -28.11
CA HIS A 228 -2.63 0.56 -27.64
C HIS A 228 -3.13 1.87 -28.24
N LEU A 229 -4.33 1.84 -28.80
CA LEU A 229 -5.02 3.03 -29.23
C LEU A 229 -5.70 3.64 -28.01
N VAL A 230 -5.32 4.88 -27.70
CA VAL A 230 -5.86 5.68 -26.61
C VAL A 230 -6.82 6.70 -27.21
N THR A 231 -8.00 6.86 -26.61
CA THR A 231 -8.95 7.93 -26.93
C THR A 231 -9.18 8.79 -25.70
N TYR A 232 -9.05 10.09 -25.88
CA TYR A 232 -9.16 11.11 -24.84
C TYR A 232 -10.60 11.61 -24.68
N PRO A 233 -10.94 12.26 -23.55
CA PRO A 233 -12.30 12.77 -23.29
C PRO A 233 -12.81 13.79 -24.30
N ASP A 234 -11.93 14.44 -25.05
CA ASP A 234 -12.25 15.40 -26.12
C ASP A 234 -12.36 14.75 -27.50
N GLY A 235 -12.31 13.42 -27.57
CA GLY A 235 -12.40 12.65 -28.81
C GLY A 235 -11.10 12.50 -29.59
N ALA A 236 -10.01 13.15 -29.17
CA ALA A 236 -8.71 12.95 -29.79
C ALA A 236 -8.18 11.53 -29.54
N THR A 237 -7.28 11.07 -30.42
CA THR A 237 -6.68 9.74 -30.32
C THR A 237 -5.16 9.81 -30.31
N GLY A 238 -4.52 8.86 -29.64
CA GLY A 238 -3.07 8.66 -29.68
C GLY A 238 -2.69 7.19 -29.48
N SER A 239 -1.40 6.91 -29.45
CA SER A 239 -0.87 5.56 -29.25
C SER A 239 -0.09 5.46 -27.93
N SER A 240 -0.05 4.27 -27.34
CA SER A 240 0.83 3.96 -26.21
C SER A 240 1.44 2.57 -26.37
N SER A 241 2.74 2.46 -26.17
CA SER A 241 3.48 1.19 -26.19
C SER A 241 3.25 0.34 -24.93
N SER A 242 2.62 0.88 -23.89
CA SER A 242 2.38 0.18 -22.64
C SER A 242 1.05 0.59 -22.01
N GLU A 243 0.17 -0.39 -21.84
CA GLU A 243 -1.11 -0.23 -21.17
C GLU A 243 -0.98 0.36 -19.75
N GLY A 244 0.09 -0.05 -19.04
CA GLY A 244 0.38 0.38 -17.67
C GLY A 244 0.74 1.87 -17.57
N MET A 245 1.21 2.47 -18.66
CA MET A 245 1.65 3.86 -18.72
C MET A 245 0.55 4.83 -19.16
N VAL A 246 -0.59 4.33 -19.66
CA VAL A 246 -1.67 5.22 -20.11
C VAL A 246 -2.20 6.07 -18.95
N GLY A 247 -2.23 7.40 -19.17
CA GLY A 247 -2.66 8.39 -18.20
C GLY A 247 -1.62 8.72 -17.12
N VAL A 248 -0.45 8.08 -17.12
CA VAL A 248 0.63 8.43 -16.18
C VAL A 248 1.38 9.64 -16.75
N GLU A 249 1.28 10.77 -16.06
CA GLU A 249 1.94 12.03 -16.47
C GLU A 249 1.61 12.46 -17.92
N ASP A 250 0.45 12.05 -18.42
CA ASP A 250 -0.01 12.35 -19.79
C ASP A 250 -0.33 13.84 -19.94
N GLU A 251 0.50 14.57 -20.70
CA GLU A 251 0.41 16.03 -20.85
C GLU A 251 -0.94 16.49 -21.43
N ARG A 252 -1.50 15.74 -22.38
CA ARG A 252 -2.81 16.06 -22.94
C ARG A 252 -3.89 15.92 -21.87
N MET A 253 -3.85 14.83 -21.12
CA MET A 253 -4.81 14.60 -20.04
C MET A 253 -4.68 15.67 -18.95
N GLN A 254 -3.46 16.11 -18.61
CA GLN A 254 -3.26 17.24 -17.69
C GLN A 254 -3.85 18.55 -18.23
N CYS A 255 -3.66 18.83 -19.52
CA CYS A 255 -4.28 19.98 -20.17
C CYS A 255 -5.81 19.89 -20.11
N LEU A 256 -6.40 18.72 -20.38
CA LEU A 256 -7.86 18.54 -20.32
C LEU A 256 -8.42 18.67 -18.90
N LEU A 257 -7.71 18.15 -17.89
CA LEU A 257 -8.07 18.27 -16.47
C LEU A 257 -7.95 19.70 -15.92
N SER A 258 -7.24 20.59 -16.62
CA SER A 258 -7.06 22.00 -16.21
C SER A 258 -7.90 22.97 -17.03
N SER A 259 -8.14 22.68 -18.31
CA SER A 259 -8.79 23.59 -19.25
C SER A 259 -10.19 23.14 -19.72
N GLY A 260 -10.64 21.95 -19.29
CA GLY A 260 -11.87 21.32 -19.74
C GLY A 260 -11.71 20.56 -21.06
N LYS A 261 -12.79 19.96 -21.58
CA LYS A 261 -12.82 19.13 -22.81
C LYS A 261 -12.66 19.93 -24.12
N SER A 262 -11.89 21.00 -24.11
CA SER A 262 -11.70 21.88 -25.26
C SER A 262 -10.56 21.38 -26.15
N GLN A 263 -10.89 20.65 -27.21
CA GLN A 263 -9.94 20.03 -28.15
C GLN A 263 -8.88 21.02 -28.69
N ASN A 264 -9.27 22.25 -29.01
CA ASN A 264 -8.38 23.26 -29.59
C ASN A 264 -7.30 23.75 -28.62
N ARG A 265 -7.53 23.69 -27.30
CA ARG A 265 -6.58 24.18 -26.29
C ARG A 265 -5.48 23.17 -25.99
N CYS A 266 -5.80 21.88 -26.09
CA CYS A 266 -4.88 20.79 -25.78
C CYS A 266 -4.28 20.12 -27.02
N ALA A 267 -4.58 20.62 -28.21
CA ALA A 267 -4.13 20.06 -29.49
C ALA A 267 -2.60 19.95 -29.60
N ALA A 268 -1.85 20.87 -29.00
CA ALA A 268 -0.39 20.86 -28.98
C ALA A 268 0.22 19.62 -28.28
N TYR A 269 -0.54 18.99 -27.39
CA TYR A 269 -0.14 17.79 -26.64
C TYR A 269 -0.66 16.49 -27.27
N SER A 270 -1.14 16.54 -28.51
CA SER A 270 -1.57 15.31 -29.21
C SER A 270 -0.38 14.37 -29.36
N PRO A 271 -0.51 13.07 -29.02
CA PRO A 271 0.56 12.10 -29.23
C PRO A 271 0.98 12.11 -30.71
N SER A 272 2.29 12.10 -30.99
CA SER A 272 2.75 12.07 -32.38
C SER A 272 2.19 10.84 -33.07
N LYS A 273 1.75 11.02 -34.32
CA LYS A 273 1.43 9.92 -35.22
C LYS A 273 2.77 9.40 -35.76
N ASP A 274 3.48 8.63 -34.94
CA ASP A 274 4.61 7.83 -35.44
C ASP A 274 4.06 6.56 -36.09
#